data_AF-A0A535JTF5-F1
#
_entry.id   AF-A0A535JTF5-F1
#
_cell.length_a   1.000
_cell.length_b   1.000
_cell.length_c   1.000
_cell.angle_alpha   90.00
_cell.angle_beta   90.00
_cell.angle_gamma   90.00
#
_symmetry.space_group_name_H-M   'P 1'
#
loop_
_entity.id
_entity.type
_entity.pdbx_description
1 polymer ?
#
loop_
_entity_poly.entity_id
_entity_poly.type
_entity_poly.pdbx_seq_one_letter_code
_entity_poly.pdbx_strand_id
1 'polypeptide(L)'
;MSIKGIAPGRAYRAYRFPTRGGGRLSRRVALRPVGTFAGVLSAVLLAGVAFVGVAAAATFGYFASDLPSASDLATVPIPLTTHIYDRSGEHLLYTLSDERRDLISIDAVPKLMQDATIAIEDKTFWSNPGVDVGGIVRAIQVNSASGRITQGGSTITQQLIKTRLLGDDPTFTRKIKEAILAVEATRTFSKSQILEMYFNQIYYGNQAYGLKAAAATYFGVTDLTQLTLGQMALLAGLPQAPSDYDPIQNMEGAKARRALVLDAMVDNGYATAAEAEAAKSEAIVVKQATTSLYAPHFTFRVREQLVRVLGEKAAYRGGYNVYTSLDWNMQQLAEKEVRQHVDALKGSNVNNDVQAVYVPHRHAQSGHDRIDPALRHPVQHARRNRQELQPQRCDQRAARAAHDPAGAARVAEPPGVAGHTDRRGRRDHRHGSPAGHRPRLGP
;
A
#
# COMPACT_ATOMS: atom_id res chain seq x y z
N MET A 1 125.14 31.63 11.48
CA MET A 1 123.98 31.69 10.57
C MET A 1 122.88 32.45 11.33
N SER A 2 122.47 33.64 10.85
CA SER A 2 121.43 34.59 11.36
C SER A 2 121.36 34.87 12.87
N ILE A 3 121.92 35.93 13.45
CA ILE A 3 121.69 37.40 13.36
C ILE A 3 120.33 37.91 13.92
N LYS A 4 120.46 38.77 14.96
CA LYS A 4 119.56 39.82 15.50
C LYS A 4 118.31 39.37 16.26
N GLY A 5 117.91 39.94 17.40
CA GLY A 5 118.39 41.11 18.15
C GLY A 5 117.27 41.66 19.07
N ILE A 6 117.66 42.38 20.13
CA ILE A 6 117.00 43.59 20.70
C ILE A 6 115.69 43.41 21.52
N ALA A 7 115.80 43.67 22.83
CA ALA A 7 114.74 44.07 23.78
C ALA A 7 114.31 45.56 23.52
N PRO A 8 113.40 46.26 24.25
CA PRO A 8 112.45 45.91 25.32
C PRO A 8 111.02 46.48 25.05
N GLY A 9 110.04 46.37 25.97
CA GLY A 9 108.78 47.14 25.79
C GLY A 9 107.60 46.92 26.73
N ARG A 10 107.57 47.70 27.82
CA ARG A 10 106.43 48.45 28.41
C ARG A 10 105.01 47.83 28.53
N ALA A 11 104.57 47.84 29.80
CA ALA A 11 103.27 48.31 30.31
C ALA A 11 101.98 47.68 29.75
N TYR A 12 101.39 46.78 30.54
CA TYR A 12 100.00 46.38 30.40
C TYR A 12 99.07 47.54 30.71
N ARG A 13 98.52 48.14 29.64
CA ARG A 13 97.44 49.13 29.65
C ARG A 13 96.11 48.38 29.79
N ALA A 14 95.36 48.66 30.86
CA ALA A 14 94.06 48.05 31.13
C ALA A 14 93.08 48.28 29.97
N TYR A 15 92.55 47.19 29.39
CA TYR A 15 91.44 47.23 28.45
C TYR A 15 90.12 47.33 29.24
N ARG A 16 89.51 48.52 29.17
CA ARG A 16 88.20 48.83 29.72
C ARG A 16 87.13 48.30 28.75
N PHE A 17 86.26 47.41 29.22
CA PHE A 17 85.12 46.89 28.45
C PHE A 17 84.20 48.02 27.97
N PRO A 18 83.64 47.94 26.75
CA PRO A 18 82.67 48.93 26.26
C PRO A 18 81.27 48.60 26.82
N THR A 19 80.80 49.36 27.81
CA THR A 19 79.36 49.41 28.13
C THR A 19 78.69 50.37 27.16
N ARG A 20 78.13 49.83 26.08
CA ARG A 20 77.26 50.55 25.15
C ARG A 20 76.04 51.05 25.93
N GLY A 21 75.91 52.38 26.01
CA GLY A 21 74.78 53.07 26.62
C GLY A 21 73.46 52.64 25.98
N GLY A 22 72.49 52.30 26.82
CA GLY A 22 71.14 51.91 26.44
C GLY A 22 70.41 53.04 25.73
N GLY A 23 70.32 52.94 24.41
CA GLY A 23 69.27 53.60 23.64
C GLY A 23 67.94 52.92 23.94
N ARG A 24 67.05 53.61 24.68
CA ARG A 24 65.64 53.24 24.79
C ARG A 24 64.98 53.33 23.41
N LEU A 25 65.05 52.26 22.62
CA LEU A 25 64.15 52.04 21.50
C LEU A 25 62.80 51.63 22.08
N SER A 26 61.87 52.58 22.15
CA SER A 26 60.46 52.28 22.36
C SER A 26 59.93 51.51 21.15
N ARG A 27 60.12 50.19 21.14
CA ARG A 27 59.34 49.30 20.29
C ARG A 27 57.90 49.33 20.80
N ARG A 28 57.09 50.26 20.29
CA ARG A 28 55.65 50.09 20.26
C ARG A 28 55.37 48.84 19.43
N VAL A 29 55.14 47.72 20.10
CA VAL A 29 54.60 46.51 19.47
C VAL A 29 53.19 46.89 19.02
N ALA A 30 53.04 47.18 17.72
CA ALA A 30 51.74 47.33 17.10
C ALA A 30 51.05 45.96 17.14
N LEU A 31 50.21 45.75 18.14
CA LEU A 31 49.22 44.66 18.18
C LEU A 31 48.36 44.79 16.92
N ARG A 32 48.67 44.00 15.89
CA ARG A 32 47.84 43.90 14.68
C ARG A 32 46.45 43.37 15.11
N PRO A 33 45.34 43.89 14.55
CA PRO A 33 44.01 43.64 15.08
C PRO A 33 43.50 42.28 14.57
N VAL A 34 44.06 41.19 15.08
CA VAL A 34 43.56 39.84 14.81
C VAL A 34 42.15 39.66 15.41
N GLY A 35 41.81 40.43 16.45
CA GLY A 35 40.49 40.42 17.10
C GLY A 35 39.35 41.06 16.29
N THR A 36 39.61 42.04 15.42
CA THR A 36 38.53 42.70 14.66
C THR A 36 38.06 41.83 13.49
N PHE A 37 38.96 41.11 12.83
CA PHE A 37 38.59 40.16 11.76
C PHE A 37 37.79 38.97 12.29
N ALA A 38 38.20 38.40 13.44
CA ALA A 38 37.44 37.33 14.09
C ALA A 38 36.06 37.80 14.56
N GLY A 39 35.96 39.03 15.07
CA GLY A 39 34.69 39.66 15.47
C GLY A 39 33.75 39.91 14.30
N VAL A 40 34.26 40.45 13.18
CA VAL A 40 33.47 40.67 11.95
C VAL A 40 33.00 39.34 11.36
N LEU A 41 33.87 38.33 11.29
CA LEU A 41 33.49 37.00 10.80
C LEU A 41 32.40 36.36 11.67
N SER A 42 32.53 36.45 12.99
CA SER A 42 31.53 35.92 13.93
C SER A 42 30.20 36.66 13.82
N ALA A 43 30.22 37.99 13.67
CA ALA A 43 29.01 38.79 13.46
C ALA A 43 28.32 38.48 12.13
N VAL A 44 29.09 38.28 11.05
CA VAL A 44 28.55 37.86 9.74
C VAL A 44 27.94 36.46 9.82
N LEU A 45 28.58 35.52 10.51
CA LEU A 45 28.02 34.18 10.74
C LEU A 45 26.73 34.23 11.56
N LEU A 46 26.70 34.99 12.66
CA LEU A 46 25.50 35.16 13.48
C LEU A 46 24.37 35.84 12.71
N ALA A 47 24.66 36.87 11.93
CA ALA A 47 23.68 37.53 11.05
C ALA A 47 23.17 36.57 9.98
N GLY A 48 24.04 35.72 9.41
CA GLY A 48 23.65 34.66 8.48
C GLY A 48 22.70 33.64 9.10
N VAL A 49 23.00 33.17 10.32
CA VAL A 49 22.13 32.25 11.08
C VAL A 49 20.79 32.91 11.39
N ALA A 50 20.79 34.16 11.85
CA ALA A 50 19.57 34.91 12.14
C ALA A 50 18.72 35.12 10.88
N PHE A 51 19.35 35.46 9.75
CA PHE A 51 18.67 35.61 8.47
C PHE A 51 18.03 34.30 7.99
N VAL A 52 18.75 33.18 8.09
CA VAL A 52 18.21 31.84 7.79
C VAL A 52 17.06 31.50 8.74
N GLY A 53 17.16 31.83 10.03
CA GLY A 53 16.10 31.64 11.01
C GLY A 53 14.83 32.43 10.66
N VAL A 54 14.96 33.72 10.32
CA VAL A 54 13.85 34.57 9.88
C VAL A 54 13.24 34.07 8.58
N ALA A 55 14.08 33.70 7.60
CA ALA A 55 13.61 33.15 6.32
C ALA A 55 12.85 31.82 6.52
N ALA A 56 13.35 30.94 7.39
CA ALA A 56 12.69 29.69 7.74
C ALA A 56 11.35 29.95 8.45
N ALA A 57 11.30 30.89 9.39
CA ALA A 57 10.07 31.27 10.10
C ALA A 57 9.04 31.92 9.15
N ALA A 58 9.46 32.78 8.23
CA ALA A 58 8.59 33.38 7.23
C ALA A 58 8.06 32.32 6.24
N THR A 59 8.92 31.41 5.80
CA THR A 59 8.55 30.26 4.94
C THR A 59 7.56 29.36 5.66
N PHE A 60 7.81 29.04 6.93
CA PHE A 60 6.90 28.29 7.78
C PHE A 60 5.54 28.99 7.86
N GLY A 61 5.50 30.27 8.21
CA GLY A 61 4.25 31.04 8.33
C GLY A 61 3.45 31.12 7.03
N TYR A 62 4.14 31.33 5.90
CA TYR A 62 3.50 31.39 4.58
C TYR A 62 2.88 30.06 4.16
N PHE A 63 3.59 28.95 4.39
CA PHE A 63 3.08 27.65 3.97
C PHE A 63 2.09 27.05 4.98
N ALA A 64 2.25 27.31 6.28
CA ALA A 64 1.41 26.74 7.34
C ALA A 64 -0.03 27.23 7.31
N SER A 65 -0.31 28.41 6.77
CA SER A 65 -1.69 28.93 6.68
C SER A 65 -2.60 28.10 5.76
N ASP A 66 -2.04 27.40 4.79
CA ASP A 66 -2.76 26.57 3.81
C ASP A 66 -2.50 25.05 4.01
N LEU A 67 -2.05 24.64 5.20
CA LEU A 67 -1.82 23.23 5.51
C LEU A 67 -3.06 22.57 6.10
N PRO A 68 -3.35 21.30 5.72
CA PRO A 68 -4.26 20.47 6.51
C PRO A 68 -3.70 20.28 7.92
N SER A 69 -4.55 19.92 8.87
CA SER A 69 -4.08 19.67 10.23
C SER A 69 -3.28 18.36 10.28
N ALA A 70 -2.20 18.31 11.07
CA ALA A 70 -1.49 17.06 11.32
C ALA A 70 -2.42 15.98 11.92
N SER A 71 -3.46 16.37 12.67
CA SER A 71 -4.49 15.46 13.19
C SER A 71 -5.25 14.72 12.09
N ASP A 72 -5.26 15.26 10.86
CA ASP A 72 -5.96 14.67 9.72
C ASP A 72 -5.35 13.33 9.30
N LEU A 73 -4.10 13.05 9.71
CA LEU A 73 -3.49 11.72 9.57
C LEU A 73 -4.34 10.60 10.17
N ALA A 74 -5.06 10.88 11.26
CA ALA A 74 -5.90 9.88 11.93
C ALA A 74 -7.35 9.87 11.43
N THR A 75 -7.83 10.96 10.82
CA THR A 75 -9.25 11.13 10.47
C THR A 75 -9.56 10.95 8.99
N VAL A 76 -8.58 11.17 8.11
CA VAL A 76 -8.78 10.99 6.66
C VAL A 76 -9.02 9.51 6.37
N PRO A 77 -10.19 9.14 5.79
CA PRO A 77 -10.50 7.76 5.49
C PRO A 77 -9.46 7.14 4.54
N ILE A 78 -9.00 5.93 4.87
CA ILE A 78 -8.17 5.10 3.99
C ILE A 78 -9.07 4.12 3.24
N PRO A 79 -8.79 3.84 1.95
CA PRO A 79 -9.38 2.70 1.27
C PRO A 79 -9.09 1.40 2.03
N LEU A 80 -10.15 0.68 2.39
CA LEU A 80 -10.06 -0.63 3.03
C LEU A 80 -10.70 -1.69 2.13
N THR A 81 -10.22 -2.91 2.27
CA THR A 81 -10.67 -4.05 1.49
C THR A 81 -12.01 -4.58 1.96
N THR A 82 -12.97 -4.75 1.04
CA THR A 82 -14.27 -5.34 1.33
C THR A 82 -14.20 -6.86 1.17
N HIS A 83 -14.64 -7.60 2.17
CA HIS A 83 -14.64 -9.05 2.24
C HIS A 83 -16.06 -9.59 2.10
N ILE A 84 -16.29 -10.54 1.18
CA ILE A 84 -17.58 -11.22 0.99
C ILE A 84 -17.46 -12.61 1.55
N TYR A 85 -18.27 -12.93 2.56
CA TYR A 85 -18.33 -14.22 3.22
C TYR A 85 -19.60 -14.99 2.84
N ASP A 86 -19.58 -16.30 3.09
CA ASP A 86 -20.77 -17.13 3.11
C ASP A 86 -21.69 -16.73 4.27
N ARG A 87 -22.80 -17.45 4.44
CA ARG A 87 -23.79 -17.18 5.49
C ARG A 87 -23.27 -17.42 6.90
N SER A 88 -22.29 -18.30 7.08
CA SER A 88 -21.69 -18.59 8.39
C SER A 88 -20.72 -17.50 8.82
N GLY A 89 -20.11 -16.80 7.85
CA GLY A 89 -19.04 -15.85 8.10
C GLY A 89 -17.66 -16.49 8.19
N GLU A 90 -17.57 -17.82 8.11
CA GLU A 90 -16.31 -18.55 8.20
C GLU A 90 -15.59 -18.64 6.84
N HIS A 91 -16.35 -18.67 5.74
CA HIS A 91 -15.79 -18.87 4.41
C HIS A 91 -15.74 -17.56 3.63
N LEU A 92 -14.53 -17.03 3.41
CA LEU A 92 -14.31 -15.90 2.52
C LEU A 92 -14.53 -16.35 1.06
N LEU A 93 -15.56 -15.82 0.43
CA LEU A 93 -15.93 -16.13 -0.95
C LEU A 93 -15.13 -15.30 -1.95
N TYR A 94 -14.94 -14.01 -1.66
CA TYR A 94 -14.23 -13.08 -2.53
C TYR A 94 -13.83 -11.80 -1.83
N THR A 95 -12.81 -11.15 -2.39
CA THR A 95 -12.26 -9.88 -1.92
C THR A 95 -12.46 -8.80 -2.98
N LEU A 96 -13.15 -7.72 -2.63
CA LEU A 96 -13.36 -6.55 -3.48
C LEU A 96 -12.44 -5.41 -3.03
N SER A 97 -11.50 -5.03 -3.87
CA SER A 97 -10.57 -3.93 -3.56
C SER A 97 -9.92 -3.34 -4.82
N ASP A 98 -9.82 -2.02 -4.88
CA ASP A 98 -8.83 -1.34 -5.75
C ASP A 98 -7.43 -1.38 -5.09
N GLU A 99 -7.41 -1.23 -3.77
CA GLU A 99 -6.24 -1.24 -2.90
C GLU A 99 -6.45 -2.32 -1.84
N ARG A 100 -5.60 -3.36 -1.85
CA ARG A 100 -5.64 -4.40 -0.81
C ARG A 100 -5.02 -3.83 0.46
N ARG A 101 -5.83 -3.66 1.49
CA ARG A 101 -5.41 -3.10 2.78
C ARG A 101 -6.19 -3.76 3.91
N ASP A 102 -5.44 -4.39 4.81
CA ASP A 102 -5.90 -4.87 6.10
C ASP A 102 -5.12 -4.16 7.20
N LEU A 103 -5.84 -3.62 8.18
CA LEU A 103 -5.21 -2.93 9.30
C LEU A 103 -4.49 -3.92 10.21
N ILE A 104 -3.34 -3.48 10.71
CA ILE A 104 -2.57 -4.15 11.73
C ILE A 104 -2.15 -3.14 12.80
N SER A 105 -2.21 -3.57 14.07
CA SER A 105 -1.64 -2.79 15.16
C SER A 105 -0.13 -2.98 15.20
N ILE A 106 0.60 -1.95 15.65
CA ILE A 106 2.05 -1.99 15.80
C ILE A 106 2.53 -3.15 16.68
N ASP A 107 1.74 -3.56 17.66
CA ASP A 107 2.08 -4.67 18.57
C ASP A 107 2.07 -6.03 17.87
N ALA A 108 1.33 -6.15 16.76
CA ALA A 108 1.33 -7.34 15.92
C ALA A 108 2.39 -7.30 14.81
N VAL A 109 3.13 -6.19 14.67
CA VAL A 109 4.27 -6.09 13.74
C VAL A 109 5.53 -6.58 14.45
N PRO A 110 6.20 -7.64 13.95
CA PRO A 110 7.41 -8.16 14.57
C PRO A 110 8.47 -7.07 14.72
N LYS A 111 9.16 -7.03 15.88
CA LYS A 111 10.17 -6.00 16.13
C LYS A 111 11.25 -5.97 15.05
N LEU A 112 11.70 -7.13 14.56
CA LEU A 112 12.67 -7.21 13.45
C LEU A 112 12.16 -6.58 12.15
N MET A 113 10.86 -6.63 11.88
CA MET A 113 10.25 -5.95 10.73
C MET A 113 10.28 -4.44 10.90
N GLN A 114 9.96 -3.95 12.12
CA GLN A 114 10.08 -2.53 12.47
C GLN A 114 11.54 -2.05 12.29
N ASP A 115 12.48 -2.81 12.85
CA ASP A 115 13.92 -2.53 12.78
C ASP A 115 14.43 -2.55 11.34
N ALA A 116 14.00 -3.50 10.50
CA ALA A 116 14.36 -3.59 9.08
C ALA A 116 13.92 -2.34 8.29
N THR A 117 12.65 -1.93 8.46
CA THR A 117 12.12 -0.72 7.82
C THR A 117 12.85 0.53 8.29
N ILE A 118 13.08 0.66 9.59
CA ILE A 118 13.80 1.82 10.15
C ILE A 118 15.25 1.87 9.65
N ALA A 119 15.94 0.74 9.60
CA ALA A 119 17.34 0.68 9.17
C ALA A 119 17.56 1.20 7.75
N ILE A 120 16.63 0.89 6.84
CA ILE A 120 16.75 1.28 5.43
C ILE A 120 16.07 2.60 5.09
N GLU A 121 14.91 2.91 5.68
CA GLU A 121 14.12 4.10 5.33
C GLU A 121 14.45 5.33 6.19
N ASP A 122 14.70 5.16 7.50
CA ASP A 122 14.90 6.28 8.42
C ASP A 122 15.69 5.88 9.67
N LYS A 123 17.03 5.80 9.56
CA LYS A 123 17.93 5.38 10.65
C LYS A 123 17.77 6.20 11.94
N THR A 124 17.31 7.45 11.82
CA THR A 124 17.16 8.36 12.97
C THR A 124 15.72 8.43 13.49
N PHE A 125 14.82 7.56 13.01
CA PHE A 125 13.37 7.62 13.22
C PHE A 125 12.99 7.90 14.66
N TRP A 126 13.58 7.19 15.63
CA TRP A 126 13.24 7.34 17.04
C TRP A 126 13.66 8.69 17.65
N SER A 127 14.70 9.33 17.10
CA SER A 127 15.27 10.57 17.63
C SER A 127 14.90 11.82 16.84
N ASN A 128 14.58 11.70 15.54
CA ASN A 128 14.35 12.86 14.70
C ASN A 128 12.97 13.49 14.98
N PRO A 129 12.81 14.82 14.81
CA PRO A 129 11.54 15.49 14.99
C PRO A 129 10.66 15.39 13.73
N GLY A 130 10.68 14.27 13.01
CA GLY A 130 9.94 14.05 11.77
C GLY A 130 10.73 14.37 10.50
N VAL A 131 11.87 15.05 10.61
CA VAL A 131 12.80 15.34 9.51
C VAL A 131 14.23 15.04 9.95
N ASP A 132 15.00 14.33 9.12
CA ASP A 132 16.42 14.05 9.36
C ASP A 132 17.30 15.05 8.59
N VAL A 133 17.63 16.17 9.21
CA VAL A 133 18.51 17.21 8.61
C VAL A 133 19.90 16.64 8.30
N GLY A 134 20.45 15.81 9.19
CA GLY A 134 21.74 15.15 8.98
C GLY A 134 21.69 14.16 7.81
N GLY A 135 20.59 13.41 7.70
CA GLY A 135 20.27 12.52 6.59
C GLY A 135 20.17 13.25 5.26
N ILE A 136 19.50 14.40 5.22
CA ILE A 136 19.39 15.26 4.02
C ILE A 136 20.78 15.71 3.58
N VAL A 137 21.61 16.23 4.49
CA VAL A 137 22.97 16.70 4.17
C VAL A 137 23.84 15.55 3.67
N ARG A 138 23.80 14.38 4.31
CA ARG A 138 24.52 13.18 3.85
C ARG A 138 24.06 12.75 2.46
N ALA A 139 22.75 12.69 2.23
CA ALA A 139 22.19 12.30 0.94
C ALA A 139 22.66 13.25 -0.17
N ILE A 140 22.69 14.57 0.08
CA ILE A 140 23.22 15.55 -0.87
C ILE A 140 24.70 15.25 -1.18
N GLN A 141 25.54 15.07 -0.14
CA GLN A 141 26.97 14.80 -0.33
C GLN A 141 27.22 13.52 -1.14
N VAL A 142 26.54 12.42 -0.80
CA VAL A 142 26.68 11.13 -1.48
C VAL A 142 26.16 11.18 -2.92
N ASN A 143 25.01 11.82 -3.15
CA ASN A 143 24.42 11.93 -4.48
C ASN A 143 25.25 12.87 -5.39
N SER A 144 25.84 13.94 -4.84
CA SER A 144 26.76 14.81 -5.58
C SER A 144 28.07 14.11 -5.94
N ALA A 145 28.61 13.27 -5.06
CA ALA A 145 29.83 12.52 -5.32
C ALA A 145 29.65 11.37 -6.33
N SER A 146 28.48 10.72 -6.32
CA SER A 146 28.19 9.57 -7.19
C SER A 146 27.54 9.94 -8.53
N GLY A 147 27.10 11.20 -8.70
CA GLY A 147 26.39 11.66 -9.91
C GLY A 147 25.04 10.99 -10.15
N ARG A 148 24.53 10.21 -9.19
CA ARG A 148 23.25 9.48 -9.23
C ARG A 148 22.54 9.63 -7.89
N ILE A 149 21.22 9.67 -7.89
CA ILE A 149 20.43 9.63 -6.67
C ILE A 149 20.48 8.19 -6.15
N THR A 150 21.35 7.93 -5.18
CA THR A 150 21.59 6.60 -4.59
C THR A 150 21.01 6.52 -3.18
N GLN A 151 20.90 7.65 -2.48
CA GLN A 151 20.34 7.73 -1.13
C GLN A 151 19.16 8.71 -1.06
N GLY A 152 18.04 8.24 -0.51
CA GLY A 152 16.88 9.07 -0.20
C GLY A 152 17.09 9.88 1.08
N GLY A 153 16.68 11.15 1.07
CA GLY A 153 16.77 12.04 2.24
C GLY A 153 15.43 12.21 2.99
N SER A 154 14.40 11.42 2.67
CA SER A 154 13.06 11.57 3.28
C SER A 154 12.85 10.59 4.41
N THR A 155 12.29 11.05 5.53
CA THR A 155 11.95 10.21 6.69
C THR A 155 10.68 9.40 6.47
N ILE A 156 10.45 8.38 7.31
CA ILE A 156 9.19 7.61 7.37
C ILE A 156 8.00 8.56 7.59
N THR A 157 8.17 9.57 8.44
CA THR A 157 7.09 10.54 8.73
C THR A 157 6.77 11.39 7.49
N GLN A 158 7.79 11.86 6.76
CA GLN A 158 7.58 12.61 5.51
C GLN A 158 6.92 11.75 4.44
N GLN A 159 7.31 10.48 4.31
CA GLN A 159 6.68 9.55 3.36
C GLN A 159 5.21 9.31 3.71
N LEU A 160 4.87 9.17 4.99
CA LEU A 160 3.49 9.05 5.45
C LEU A 160 2.67 10.30 5.10
N ILE A 161 3.18 11.49 5.40
CA ILE A 161 2.50 12.75 5.06
C ILE A 161 2.28 12.90 3.55
N LYS A 162 3.32 12.60 2.76
CA LYS A 162 3.23 12.62 1.29
C LYS A 162 2.06 11.78 0.80
N THR A 163 1.99 10.53 1.27
CA THR A 163 1.01 9.55 0.78
C THR A 163 -0.40 9.77 1.33
N ARG A 164 -0.55 10.35 2.52
CA ARG A 164 -1.87 10.55 3.17
C ARG A 164 -2.51 11.90 2.87
N LEU A 165 -1.72 12.97 2.82
CA LEU A 165 -2.26 14.34 2.88
C LEU A 165 -1.94 15.20 1.65
N LEU A 166 -0.79 15.00 1.01
CA LEU A 166 -0.30 15.94 0.00
C LEU A 166 -0.25 15.39 -1.43
N GLY A 167 -0.24 14.08 -1.61
CA GLY A 167 -0.10 13.45 -2.92
C GLY A 167 1.32 13.52 -3.50
N ASP A 168 1.47 13.16 -4.78
CA ASP A 168 2.76 12.90 -5.43
C ASP A 168 3.30 14.03 -6.33
N ASP A 169 2.72 15.24 -6.27
CA ASP A 169 3.14 16.38 -7.13
C ASP A 169 4.62 16.75 -6.94
N PRO A 170 5.53 16.63 -7.91
CA PRO A 170 6.98 16.77 -7.69
C PRO A 170 7.46 18.23 -7.52
N THR A 171 6.86 19.00 -6.62
CA THR A 171 7.18 20.42 -6.36
C THR A 171 8.00 20.61 -5.09
N PHE A 172 8.92 21.57 -5.12
CA PHE A 172 9.70 21.98 -3.95
C PHE A 172 8.79 22.51 -2.83
N THR A 173 7.73 23.24 -3.20
CA THR A 173 6.69 23.71 -2.30
C THR A 173 6.06 22.58 -1.49
N ARG A 174 5.65 21.48 -2.14
CA ARG A 174 5.10 20.32 -1.42
C ARG A 174 6.15 19.74 -0.47
N LYS A 175 7.43 19.68 -0.86
CA LYS A 175 8.49 19.14 0.01
C LYS A 175 8.66 19.96 1.30
N ILE A 176 8.52 21.28 1.22
CA ILE A 176 8.49 22.14 2.41
C ILE A 176 7.25 21.82 3.27
N LYS A 177 6.07 21.74 2.65
CA LYS A 177 4.82 21.37 3.33
C LYS A 177 4.92 20.01 4.04
N GLU A 178 5.53 19.01 3.41
CA GLU A 178 5.81 17.70 4.00
C GLU A 178 6.68 17.81 5.25
N ALA A 179 7.75 18.60 5.19
CA ALA A 179 8.66 18.77 6.32
C ALA A 179 7.97 19.46 7.51
N ILE A 180 7.17 20.49 7.25
CA ILE A 180 6.39 21.19 8.29
C ILE A 180 5.41 20.23 8.95
N LEU A 181 4.58 19.55 8.15
CA LEU A 181 3.59 18.60 8.66
C LEU A 181 4.23 17.40 9.36
N ALA A 182 5.40 16.94 8.91
CA ALA A 182 6.10 15.85 9.58
C ALA A 182 6.54 16.24 11.00
N VAL A 183 7.02 17.48 11.18
CA VAL A 183 7.34 18.00 12.52
C VAL A 183 6.09 18.07 13.38
N GLU A 184 4.98 18.61 12.85
CA GLU A 184 3.72 18.70 13.58
C GLU A 184 3.13 17.33 13.93
N ALA A 185 3.23 16.35 13.02
CA ALA A 185 2.80 14.98 13.26
C ALA A 185 3.56 14.34 14.43
N THR A 186 4.88 14.54 14.53
CA THR A 186 5.67 14.02 15.68
C THR A 186 5.39 14.71 17.01
N ARG A 187 4.75 15.89 16.99
CA ARG A 187 4.25 16.55 18.21
C ARG A 187 2.87 16.06 18.62
N THR A 188 2.11 15.53 17.66
CA THR A 188 0.71 15.11 17.84
C THR A 188 0.59 13.62 18.15
N PHE A 189 1.41 12.80 17.50
CA PHE A 189 1.40 11.35 17.61
C PHE A 189 2.73 10.82 18.13
N SER A 190 2.67 9.73 18.89
CA SER A 190 3.87 8.98 19.27
C SER A 190 4.55 8.37 18.04
N LYS A 191 5.86 8.10 18.13
CA LYS A 191 6.61 7.42 17.06
C LYS A 191 6.02 6.05 16.70
N SER A 192 5.54 5.30 17.68
CA SER A 192 4.88 4.00 17.43
C SER A 192 3.59 4.16 16.63
N GLN A 193 2.76 5.17 16.91
CA GLN A 193 1.55 5.45 16.13
C GLN A 193 1.89 5.89 14.69
N ILE A 194 2.94 6.70 14.51
CA ILE A 194 3.41 7.09 13.16
C ILE A 194 3.86 5.85 12.38
N LEU A 195 4.60 4.96 13.02
CA LEU A 195 5.08 3.73 12.39
C LEU A 195 3.92 2.78 12.07
N GLU A 196 2.92 2.67 12.94
CA GLU A 196 1.68 1.92 12.69
C GLU A 196 0.94 2.46 11.46
N MET A 197 0.73 3.79 11.40
CA MET A 197 0.08 4.43 10.26
C MET A 197 0.88 4.23 8.98
N TYR A 198 2.21 4.29 9.05
CA TYR A 198 3.08 4.00 7.91
C TYR A 198 2.90 2.57 7.41
N PHE A 199 2.99 1.57 8.29
CA PHE A 199 2.81 0.17 7.93
C PHE A 199 1.41 -0.15 7.40
N ASN A 200 0.39 0.61 7.77
CA ASN A 200 -0.96 0.44 7.22
C ASN A 200 -1.18 1.20 5.90
N GLN A 201 -0.36 2.21 5.60
CA GLN A 201 -0.58 3.08 4.44
C GLN A 201 0.26 2.70 3.22
N ILE A 202 1.55 2.42 3.43
CA ILE A 202 2.55 2.46 2.36
C ILE A 202 2.29 1.39 1.29
N TYR A 203 2.58 1.71 0.03
CA TYR A 203 2.39 0.80 -1.09
C TYR A 203 3.62 -0.12 -1.27
N TYR A 204 3.38 -1.43 -1.35
CA TYR A 204 4.42 -2.45 -1.49
C TYR A 204 4.49 -3.07 -2.88
N GLY A 205 3.58 -2.74 -3.79
CA GLY A 205 3.47 -3.40 -5.11
C GLY A 205 2.28 -4.36 -5.16
N ASN A 206 1.91 -4.83 -6.36
CA ASN A 206 0.83 -5.81 -6.58
C ASN A 206 -0.50 -5.47 -5.88
N GLN A 207 -0.88 -4.19 -5.92
CA GLN A 207 -2.07 -3.64 -5.23
C GLN A 207 -2.06 -3.80 -3.71
N ALA A 208 -0.94 -4.22 -3.10
CA ALA A 208 -0.80 -4.37 -1.66
C ALA A 208 -0.44 -3.01 -1.02
N TYR A 209 -1.41 -2.45 -0.31
CA TYR A 209 -1.26 -1.26 0.50
C TYR A 209 -1.25 -1.66 1.98
N GLY A 210 -0.11 -1.46 2.61
CA GLY A 210 0.17 -1.87 3.97
C GLY A 210 0.82 -3.25 4.08
N LEU A 211 1.55 -3.43 5.18
CA LEU A 211 2.46 -4.54 5.42
C LEU A 211 1.73 -5.89 5.47
N LYS A 212 0.56 -5.94 6.12
CA LYS A 212 -0.23 -7.17 6.23
C LYS A 212 -0.70 -7.68 4.87
N ALA A 213 -1.21 -6.77 4.03
CA ALA A 213 -1.59 -7.09 2.66
C ALA A 213 -0.37 -7.52 1.83
N ALA A 214 0.79 -6.91 2.04
CA ALA A 214 2.02 -7.27 1.34
C ALA A 214 2.52 -8.67 1.72
N ALA A 215 2.57 -9.00 3.02
CA ALA A 215 2.96 -10.32 3.50
C ALA A 215 2.05 -11.44 2.95
N ALA A 216 0.74 -11.18 2.92
CA ALA A 216 -0.23 -12.09 2.32
C ALA A 216 -0.03 -12.21 0.80
N THR A 217 0.22 -11.10 0.11
CA THR A 217 0.38 -11.06 -1.35
C THR A 217 1.63 -11.78 -1.82
N TYR A 218 2.78 -11.52 -1.19
CA TYR A 218 4.06 -12.08 -1.62
C TYR A 218 4.35 -13.48 -1.05
N PHE A 219 3.92 -13.77 0.18
CA PHE A 219 4.29 -15.00 0.88
C PHE A 219 3.09 -15.84 1.34
N GLY A 220 1.87 -15.32 1.21
CA GLY A 220 0.67 -15.96 1.76
C GLY A 220 0.74 -16.11 3.28
N VAL A 221 1.37 -15.14 3.95
CA VAL A 221 1.53 -15.08 5.40
C VAL A 221 0.53 -14.08 5.96
N THR A 222 -0.35 -14.52 6.85
CA THR A 222 -1.35 -13.68 7.52
C THR A 222 -0.95 -13.31 8.95
N ASP A 223 -0.22 -14.20 9.62
CA ASP A 223 0.45 -13.95 10.89
C ASP A 223 1.89 -13.50 10.63
N LEU A 224 2.17 -12.21 10.84
CA LEU A 224 3.47 -11.63 10.53
C LEU A 224 4.62 -12.21 11.36
N THR A 225 4.34 -12.85 12.49
CA THR A 225 5.38 -13.51 13.31
C THR A 225 6.02 -14.71 12.60
N GLN A 226 5.39 -15.22 11.54
CA GLN A 226 5.91 -16.30 10.71
C GLN A 226 6.88 -15.82 9.62
N LEU A 227 7.08 -14.51 9.47
CA LEU A 227 8.01 -13.98 8.47
C LEU A 227 9.46 -14.26 8.88
N THR A 228 10.26 -14.73 7.92
CA THR A 228 11.71 -14.87 8.09
C THR A 228 12.39 -13.50 8.03
N LEU A 229 13.65 -13.41 8.51
CA LEU A 229 14.45 -12.21 8.37
C LEU A 229 14.62 -11.79 6.89
N GLY A 230 14.84 -12.75 5.99
CA GLY A 230 14.95 -12.48 4.55
C GLY A 230 13.65 -11.94 3.95
N GLN A 231 12.49 -12.44 4.38
CA GLN A 231 11.19 -11.94 3.96
C GLN A 231 10.91 -10.53 4.51
N MET A 232 11.20 -10.28 5.79
CA MET A 232 11.06 -8.97 6.41
C MET A 232 11.95 -7.93 5.73
N ALA A 233 13.21 -8.27 5.45
CA ALA A 233 14.13 -7.41 4.74
C ALA A 233 13.68 -7.13 3.30
N LEU A 234 13.12 -8.12 2.59
CA LEU A 234 12.55 -7.89 1.27
C LEU A 234 11.39 -6.90 1.35
N LEU A 235 10.41 -7.14 2.24
CA LEU A 235 9.25 -6.26 2.40
C LEU A 235 9.67 -4.84 2.77
N ALA A 236 10.62 -4.67 3.69
CA ALA A 236 11.14 -3.36 4.09
C ALA A 236 11.79 -2.58 2.93
N GLY A 237 12.34 -3.29 1.94
CA GLY A 237 13.00 -2.70 0.79
C GLY A 237 12.07 -2.29 -0.35
N LEU A 238 10.87 -2.88 -0.44
CA LEU A 238 9.93 -2.65 -1.54
C LEU A 238 9.43 -1.20 -1.67
N PRO A 239 9.05 -0.47 -0.60
CA PRO A 239 8.44 0.85 -0.70
C PRO A 239 9.22 1.89 -1.52
N GLN A 240 10.55 1.78 -1.59
CA GLN A 240 11.38 2.72 -2.33
C GLN A 240 11.05 2.75 -3.83
N ALA A 241 10.90 1.56 -4.43
CA ALA A 241 10.57 1.40 -5.84
C ALA A 241 9.84 0.07 -6.03
N PRO A 242 8.53 0.00 -5.70
CA PRO A 242 7.80 -1.27 -5.64
C PRO A 242 7.83 -2.06 -6.95
N SER A 243 7.82 -1.38 -8.09
CA SER A 243 7.89 -2.01 -9.41
C SER A 243 9.30 -2.54 -9.74
N ASP A 244 10.35 -1.79 -9.39
CA ASP A 244 11.73 -2.16 -9.73
C ASP A 244 12.25 -3.30 -8.85
N TYR A 245 11.73 -3.40 -7.63
CA TYR A 245 12.10 -4.41 -6.64
C TYR A 245 11.07 -5.52 -6.49
N ASP A 246 10.06 -5.58 -7.37
CA ASP A 246 9.06 -6.64 -7.33
C ASP A 246 9.72 -8.00 -7.62
N PRO A 247 9.77 -8.95 -6.68
CA PRO A 247 10.36 -10.28 -6.90
C PRO A 247 9.63 -11.12 -7.97
N ILE A 248 8.38 -10.77 -8.33
CA ILE A 248 7.64 -11.45 -9.41
C ILE A 248 8.15 -11.02 -10.78
N GLN A 249 8.51 -9.74 -10.93
CA GLN A 249 8.91 -9.15 -12.21
C GLN A 249 10.43 -9.04 -12.35
N ASN A 250 11.13 -8.74 -11.27
CA ASN A 250 12.56 -8.50 -11.21
C ASN A 250 13.19 -9.14 -9.96
N MET A 251 13.37 -10.45 -10.01
CA MET A 251 13.98 -11.24 -8.92
C MET A 251 15.38 -10.75 -8.53
N GLU A 252 16.22 -10.37 -9.48
CA GLU A 252 17.59 -9.93 -9.20
C GLU A 252 17.61 -8.55 -8.51
N GLY A 253 16.76 -7.63 -8.95
CA GLY A 253 16.56 -6.34 -8.26
C GLY A 253 16.05 -6.52 -6.83
N ALA A 254 15.09 -7.42 -6.63
CA ALA A 254 14.56 -7.78 -5.32
C ALA A 254 15.64 -8.35 -4.37
N LYS A 255 16.48 -9.28 -4.86
CA LYS A 255 17.60 -9.83 -4.09
C LYS A 255 18.61 -8.75 -3.71
N ALA A 256 18.99 -7.89 -4.66
CA ALA A 256 19.93 -6.80 -4.41
C ALA A 256 19.38 -5.83 -3.36
N ARG A 257 18.10 -5.45 -3.48
CA ARG A 257 17.45 -4.56 -2.51
C ARG A 257 17.35 -5.21 -1.12
N ARG A 258 16.97 -6.48 -1.03
CA ARG A 258 16.97 -7.25 0.23
C ARG A 258 18.35 -7.25 0.90
N ALA A 259 19.41 -7.47 0.12
CA ALA A 259 20.77 -7.45 0.65
C ALA A 259 21.14 -6.08 1.26
N LEU A 260 20.79 -4.98 0.60
CA LEU A 260 21.00 -3.63 1.13
C LEU A 260 20.26 -3.37 2.44
N VAL A 261 19.04 -3.90 2.58
CA VAL A 261 18.29 -3.80 3.84
C VAL A 261 19.00 -4.58 4.95
N LEU A 262 19.44 -5.80 4.66
CA LEU A 262 20.16 -6.64 5.63
C LEU A 262 21.49 -6.00 6.05
N ASP A 263 22.25 -5.42 5.11
CA ASP A 263 23.45 -4.66 5.41
C ASP A 263 23.14 -3.45 6.30
N ALA A 264 22.07 -2.72 5.99
CA ALA A 264 21.63 -1.62 6.84
C ALA A 264 21.22 -2.10 8.25
N MET A 265 20.60 -3.27 8.39
CA MET A 265 20.28 -3.84 9.72
C MET A 265 21.55 -4.17 10.52
N VAL A 266 22.59 -4.70 9.88
CA VAL A 266 23.89 -4.96 10.52
C VAL A 266 24.55 -3.65 10.95
N ASP A 267 24.60 -2.66 10.07
CA ASP A 267 25.18 -1.33 10.35
C ASP A 267 24.52 -0.63 11.54
N ASN A 268 23.22 -0.85 11.75
CA ASN A 268 22.46 -0.29 12.85
C ASN A 268 22.40 -1.21 14.09
N GLY A 269 23.03 -2.39 14.05
CA GLY A 269 23.09 -3.32 15.18
C GLY A 269 21.79 -4.09 15.45
N TYR A 270 20.89 -4.17 14.47
CA TYR A 270 19.63 -4.93 14.58
C TYR A 270 19.76 -6.40 14.19
N ALA A 271 20.83 -6.76 13.47
CA ALA A 271 21.16 -8.13 13.10
C ALA A 271 22.69 -8.33 13.14
N THR A 272 23.13 -9.56 13.37
CA THR A 272 24.55 -9.93 13.22
C THR A 272 24.90 -10.15 11.74
N ALA A 273 26.19 -10.02 11.40
CA ALA A 273 26.66 -10.32 10.05
C ALA A 273 26.33 -11.76 9.62
N ALA A 274 26.38 -12.72 10.55
CA ALA A 274 26.04 -14.12 10.26
C ALA A 274 24.55 -14.31 9.92
N GLU A 275 23.65 -13.68 10.68
CA GLU A 275 22.21 -13.71 10.39
C GLU A 275 21.89 -13.04 9.05
N ALA A 276 22.55 -11.91 8.75
CA ALA A 276 22.38 -11.22 7.49
C ALA A 276 22.84 -12.07 6.29
N GLU A 277 24.01 -12.72 6.36
CA GLU A 277 24.49 -13.60 5.29
C GLU A 277 23.60 -14.83 5.09
N ALA A 278 23.08 -15.41 6.18
CA ALA A 278 22.10 -16.49 6.11
C ALA A 278 20.81 -16.02 5.41
N ALA A 279 20.28 -14.85 5.78
CA ALA A 279 19.07 -14.28 5.20
C ALA A 279 19.26 -13.83 3.72
N LYS A 280 20.45 -13.39 3.33
CA LYS A 280 20.80 -13.10 1.93
C LYS A 280 20.77 -14.36 1.07
N SER A 281 21.17 -15.49 1.64
CA SER A 281 21.23 -16.79 0.97
C SER A 281 19.87 -17.51 0.92
N GLU A 282 18.91 -17.09 1.74
CA GLU A 282 17.54 -17.60 1.73
C GLU A 282 16.89 -17.39 0.35
N ALA A 283 16.30 -18.45 -0.22
CA ALA A 283 15.61 -18.37 -1.50
C ALA A 283 14.34 -17.52 -1.38
N ILE A 284 14.13 -16.57 -2.29
CA ILE A 284 12.88 -15.80 -2.38
C ILE A 284 11.85 -16.67 -3.09
N VAL A 285 10.93 -17.24 -2.32
CA VAL A 285 9.79 -17.99 -2.85
C VAL A 285 8.55 -17.12 -2.77
N VAL A 286 8.15 -16.55 -3.90
CA VAL A 286 6.91 -15.79 -4.01
C VAL A 286 5.73 -16.72 -4.27
N LYS A 287 4.61 -16.47 -3.59
CA LYS A 287 3.33 -17.04 -4.00
C LYS A 287 2.73 -16.15 -5.08
N GLN A 288 2.21 -16.76 -6.14
CA GLN A 288 1.36 -16.00 -7.06
C GLN A 288 0.09 -15.60 -6.33
N ALA A 289 -0.19 -14.30 -6.32
CA ALA A 289 -1.41 -13.77 -5.74
C ALA A 289 -2.61 -14.25 -6.57
N THR A 290 -3.22 -15.34 -6.15
CA THR A 290 -4.51 -15.78 -6.69
C THR A 290 -5.61 -15.13 -5.86
N THR A 291 -6.46 -14.32 -6.50
CA THR A 291 -7.70 -13.90 -5.84
C THR A 291 -8.63 -15.10 -5.84
N SER A 292 -8.77 -15.76 -4.70
CA SER A 292 -9.73 -16.84 -4.56
C SER A 292 -11.13 -16.29 -4.84
N LEU A 293 -11.78 -16.82 -5.88
CA LEU A 293 -13.15 -16.49 -6.27
C LEU A 293 -13.98 -17.77 -6.16
N TYR A 294 -14.79 -17.84 -5.12
CA TYR A 294 -15.70 -18.94 -4.86
C TYR A 294 -17.12 -18.58 -5.27
N ALA A 295 -17.90 -19.59 -5.70
CA ALA A 295 -19.26 -19.43 -6.24
C ALA A 295 -19.38 -18.23 -7.22
N PRO A 296 -18.62 -18.20 -8.34
CA PRO A 296 -18.41 -16.98 -9.13
C PRO A 296 -19.70 -16.26 -9.54
N HIS A 297 -20.71 -17.01 -10.00
CA HIS A 297 -21.99 -16.45 -10.40
C HIS A 297 -22.72 -15.77 -9.24
N PHE A 298 -22.74 -16.40 -8.06
CA PHE A 298 -23.37 -15.86 -6.87
C PHE A 298 -22.59 -14.63 -6.37
N THR A 299 -21.27 -14.73 -6.28
CA THR A 299 -20.40 -13.64 -5.84
C THR A 299 -20.51 -12.41 -6.74
N PHE A 300 -20.56 -12.58 -8.07
CA PHE A 300 -20.74 -11.44 -8.98
C PHE A 300 -22.13 -10.79 -8.83
N ARG A 301 -23.18 -11.56 -8.52
CA ARG A 301 -24.49 -11.00 -8.17
C ARG A 301 -24.44 -10.19 -6.88
N VAL A 302 -23.75 -10.69 -5.85
CA VAL A 302 -23.54 -9.96 -4.60
C VAL A 302 -22.78 -8.66 -4.85
N ARG A 303 -21.72 -8.70 -5.66
CA ARG A 303 -20.97 -7.50 -6.07
C ARG A 303 -21.86 -6.47 -6.78
N GLU A 304 -22.65 -6.89 -7.76
CA GLU A 304 -23.60 -6.00 -8.46
C GLU A 304 -24.60 -5.36 -7.50
N GLN A 305 -25.09 -6.12 -6.53
CA GLN A 305 -26.01 -5.63 -5.50
C GLN A 305 -25.32 -4.62 -4.57
N LEU A 306 -24.10 -4.91 -4.10
CA LEU A 306 -23.32 -4.00 -3.25
C LEU A 306 -23.06 -2.67 -3.95
N VAL A 307 -22.62 -2.70 -5.21
CA VAL A 307 -22.39 -1.49 -6.01
C VAL A 307 -23.67 -0.68 -6.19
N ARG A 308 -24.83 -1.35 -6.38
CA ARG A 308 -26.12 -0.66 -6.51
C ARG A 308 -26.55 0.03 -5.22
N VAL A 309 -26.30 -0.59 -4.06
CA VAL A 309 -26.75 -0.10 -2.76
C VAL A 309 -25.82 0.98 -2.20
N LEU A 310 -24.50 0.77 -2.32
CA LEU A 310 -23.49 1.61 -1.67
C LEU A 310 -22.80 2.58 -2.65
N GLY A 311 -22.91 2.34 -3.95
CA GLY A 311 -22.07 2.96 -4.97
C GLY A 311 -20.71 2.26 -5.09
N GLU A 312 -20.08 2.40 -6.26
CA GLU A 312 -18.84 1.69 -6.61
C GLU A 312 -17.69 2.02 -5.65
N LYS A 313 -17.43 3.31 -5.40
CA LYS A 313 -16.33 3.74 -4.51
C LYS A 313 -16.47 3.14 -3.11
N ALA A 314 -17.68 3.15 -2.54
CA ALA A 314 -17.89 2.57 -1.21
C ALA A 314 -17.74 1.05 -1.23
N ALA A 315 -18.27 0.36 -2.25
CA ALA A 315 -18.16 -1.09 -2.36
C ALA A 315 -16.70 -1.58 -2.40
N TYR A 316 -15.82 -0.89 -3.14
CA TYR A 316 -14.41 -1.30 -3.31
C TYR A 316 -13.42 -0.70 -2.31
N ARG A 317 -13.81 0.35 -1.58
CA ARG A 317 -12.89 1.08 -0.66
C ARG A 317 -13.41 1.23 0.76
N GLY A 318 -14.62 0.74 1.05
CA GLY A 318 -15.31 0.98 2.32
C GLY A 318 -14.93 0.01 3.45
N GLY A 319 -14.21 -1.08 3.16
CA GLY A 319 -13.77 -2.02 4.21
C GLY A 319 -14.89 -2.86 4.81
N TYR A 320 -15.93 -3.20 4.05
CA TYR A 320 -17.09 -3.89 4.60
C TYR A 320 -16.83 -5.40 4.76
N ASN A 321 -17.39 -6.00 5.81
CA ASN A 321 -17.58 -7.44 5.90
C ASN A 321 -19.02 -7.78 5.48
N VAL A 322 -19.17 -8.41 4.33
CA VAL A 322 -20.47 -8.70 3.71
C VAL A 322 -20.79 -10.18 3.90
N TYR A 323 -21.82 -10.46 4.71
CA TYR A 323 -22.32 -11.81 4.93
C TYR A 323 -23.47 -12.09 3.97
N THR A 324 -23.40 -13.22 3.26
CA THR A 324 -24.35 -13.54 2.19
C THR A 324 -25.35 -14.62 2.61
N SER A 325 -26.29 -14.94 1.74
CA SER A 325 -27.20 -16.08 1.94
C SER A 325 -26.61 -17.43 1.50
N LEU A 326 -25.39 -17.44 0.94
CA LEU A 326 -24.79 -18.66 0.41
C LEU A 326 -24.41 -19.61 1.55
N ASP A 327 -24.87 -20.86 1.47
CA ASP A 327 -24.33 -21.94 2.29
C ASP A 327 -23.19 -22.60 1.54
N TRP A 328 -21.96 -22.43 2.03
CA TRP A 328 -20.76 -22.91 1.33
C TRP A 328 -20.71 -24.43 1.18
N ASN A 329 -21.20 -25.17 2.18
CA ASN A 329 -21.20 -26.63 2.14
C ASN A 329 -22.22 -27.14 1.11
N MET A 330 -23.40 -26.53 1.06
CA MET A 330 -24.40 -26.86 0.04
C MET A 330 -23.93 -26.50 -1.37
N GLN A 331 -23.25 -25.35 -1.53
CA GLN A 331 -22.69 -24.93 -2.81
C GLN A 331 -21.67 -25.95 -3.34
N GLN A 332 -20.73 -26.40 -2.49
CA GLN A 332 -19.75 -27.41 -2.88
C GLN A 332 -20.39 -28.75 -3.25
N LEU A 333 -21.44 -29.16 -2.52
CA LEU A 333 -22.17 -30.38 -2.84
C LEU A 333 -22.87 -30.27 -4.20
N ALA A 334 -23.56 -29.15 -4.46
CA ALA A 334 -24.22 -28.90 -5.74
C ALA A 334 -23.22 -28.88 -6.91
N GLU A 335 -22.09 -28.16 -6.77
CA GLU A 335 -21.04 -28.12 -7.79
C GLU A 335 -20.43 -29.50 -8.07
N LYS A 336 -20.30 -30.34 -7.05
CA LYS A 336 -19.82 -31.72 -7.21
C LYS A 336 -20.81 -32.57 -8.00
N GLU A 337 -22.09 -32.55 -7.64
CA GLU A 337 -23.14 -33.31 -8.32
C GLU A 337 -23.28 -32.89 -9.79
N VAL A 338 -23.29 -31.59 -10.07
CA VAL A 338 -23.32 -31.05 -11.45
C VAL A 338 -22.11 -31.52 -12.25
N ARG A 339 -20.91 -31.45 -11.67
CA ARG A 339 -19.69 -31.88 -12.36
C ARG A 339 -19.73 -33.37 -12.71
N GLN A 340 -20.16 -34.20 -11.77
CA GLN A 340 -20.32 -35.63 -11.99
C GLN A 340 -21.37 -35.94 -13.06
N HIS A 341 -22.49 -35.21 -13.06
CA HIS A 341 -23.54 -35.38 -14.07
C HIS A 341 -23.07 -34.97 -15.47
N VAL A 342 -22.41 -33.81 -15.60
CA VAL A 342 -21.83 -33.35 -16.87
C VAL A 342 -20.76 -34.33 -17.37
N ASP A 343 -19.89 -34.83 -16.48
CA ASP A 343 -18.86 -35.81 -16.84
C ASP A 343 -19.47 -37.11 -17.37
N ALA A 344 -20.56 -37.59 -16.75
CA ALA A 344 -21.29 -38.78 -17.20
C ALA A 344 -21.95 -38.58 -18.58
N LEU A 345 -22.33 -37.35 -18.92
CA LEU A 345 -23.00 -36.99 -20.18
C LEU A 345 -22.06 -36.52 -21.29
N LYS A 346 -20.74 -36.48 -21.05
CA LYS A 346 -19.73 -36.10 -22.07
C LYS A 346 -19.82 -36.97 -23.33
N GLY A 347 -20.17 -38.25 -23.20
CA GLY A 347 -20.40 -39.16 -24.34
C GLY A 347 -21.59 -38.78 -25.23
N SER A 348 -22.48 -37.91 -24.76
CA SER A 348 -23.65 -37.40 -25.48
C SER A 348 -23.48 -35.95 -25.95
N ASN A 349 -22.25 -35.43 -25.94
CA ASN A 349 -21.89 -34.08 -26.37
C ASN A 349 -22.56 -32.95 -25.54
N VAL A 350 -22.93 -33.24 -24.28
CA VAL A 350 -23.40 -32.25 -23.31
C VAL A 350 -22.19 -31.68 -22.57
N ASN A 351 -22.05 -30.35 -22.57
CA ASN A 351 -20.91 -29.66 -21.98
C ASN A 351 -21.27 -28.59 -20.94
N ASN A 352 -22.56 -28.29 -20.74
CA ASN A 352 -23.05 -27.26 -19.81
C ASN A 352 -24.25 -27.78 -19.00
N ASP A 353 -24.35 -27.34 -17.74
CA ASP A 353 -25.50 -27.56 -16.85
C ASP A 353 -25.65 -26.36 -15.89
N VAL A 354 -26.87 -26.09 -15.41
CA VAL A 354 -27.19 -24.96 -14.53
C VAL A 354 -28.06 -25.45 -13.37
N GLN A 355 -27.57 -25.28 -12.14
CA GLN A 355 -28.31 -25.60 -10.93
C GLN A 355 -28.50 -24.36 -10.06
N ALA A 356 -29.70 -24.19 -9.51
CA ALA A 356 -30.01 -23.17 -8.51
C ALA A 356 -30.66 -23.86 -7.30
N VAL A 357 -30.03 -23.72 -6.14
CA VAL A 357 -30.58 -24.24 -4.88
C VAL A 357 -31.10 -23.07 -4.07
N TYR A 358 -32.41 -23.05 -3.84
CA TYR A 358 -33.07 -22.05 -3.00
C TYR A 358 -33.49 -22.72 -1.70
N VAL A 359 -32.99 -22.22 -0.56
CA VAL A 359 -33.45 -22.64 0.76
C VAL A 359 -34.56 -21.67 1.21
N PRO A 360 -35.85 -22.07 1.20
CA PRO A 360 -36.91 -21.21 1.67
C PRO A 360 -36.79 -21.00 3.18
N HIS A 361 -36.66 -19.75 3.61
CA HIS A 361 -36.76 -19.40 5.02
C HIS A 361 -38.21 -19.59 5.50
N ARG A 362 -38.47 -20.63 6.31
CA ARG A 362 -39.73 -20.70 7.10
C ARG A 362 -39.62 -19.71 8.27
N HIS A 363 -40.40 -18.64 8.20
CA HIS A 363 -40.73 -17.70 9.28
C HIS A 363 -39.60 -17.33 10.27
N ALA A 364 -38.88 -16.25 9.98
CA ALA A 364 -38.36 -15.39 11.05
C ALA A 364 -39.43 -14.34 11.36
N GLN A 365 -40.23 -14.57 12.41
CA GLN A 365 -40.88 -13.45 13.09
C GLN A 365 -39.78 -12.57 13.70
N SER A 366 -39.77 -11.28 13.36
CA SER A 366 -39.04 -10.20 14.04
C SER A 366 -37.52 -10.39 14.20
N GLY A 367 -36.77 -9.92 13.21
CA GLY A 367 -35.33 -9.72 13.33
C GLY A 367 -34.80 -8.98 12.10
N HIS A 368 -34.68 -7.66 12.22
CA HIS A 368 -34.10 -6.77 11.22
C HIS A 368 -32.85 -7.35 10.53
N ASP A 369 -32.78 -7.22 9.20
CA ASP A 369 -31.50 -7.09 8.49
C ASP A 369 -30.69 -6.02 9.23
N ARG A 370 -29.69 -6.43 10.00
CA ARG A 370 -28.84 -5.51 10.76
C ARG A 370 -27.75 -4.98 9.85
N ILE A 371 -28.04 -3.84 9.22
CA ILE A 371 -27.03 -2.79 9.10
C ILE A 371 -27.03 -2.06 10.45
N ASP A 372 -25.87 -1.91 11.08
CA ASP A 372 -25.75 -1.24 12.38
C ASP A 372 -26.45 0.15 12.36
N PRO A 373 -27.43 0.43 13.24
CA PRO A 373 -28.18 1.69 13.26
C PRO A 373 -27.37 2.94 13.65
N ALA A 374 -26.10 2.83 14.03
CA ALA A 374 -25.30 3.95 14.55
C ALA A 374 -24.93 5.05 13.54
N LEU A 375 -25.32 4.97 12.26
CA LEU A 375 -24.89 5.89 11.21
C LEU A 375 -26.05 6.53 10.41
N ARG A 376 -27.03 7.12 11.09
CA ARG A 376 -28.02 7.99 10.43
C ARG A 376 -27.64 9.47 10.56
N HIS A 377 -27.24 10.09 9.45
CA HIS A 377 -27.41 11.53 9.23
C HIS A 377 -28.53 11.79 8.22
N PRO A 378 -29.25 12.92 8.32
CA PRO A 378 -30.58 13.08 7.77
C PRO A 378 -30.52 13.44 6.28
N VAL A 379 -31.20 12.66 5.44
CA VAL A 379 -31.55 13.09 4.09
C VAL A 379 -33.06 13.27 4.02
N GLN A 380 -33.43 14.50 3.66
CA GLN A 380 -34.80 14.99 3.54
C GLN A 380 -35.60 14.18 2.51
N HIS A 381 -36.90 14.09 2.79
CA HIS A 381 -37.90 13.41 2.00
C HIS A 381 -37.95 13.87 0.53
N ALA A 382 -38.03 12.90 -0.38
CA ALA A 382 -38.77 13.05 -1.63
C ALA A 382 -39.73 11.85 -1.78
N ARG A 383 -41.04 12.14 -1.71
CA ARG A 383 -42.12 11.17 -1.89
C ARG A 383 -42.42 10.96 -3.38
N ARG A 384 -42.71 9.69 -3.70
CA ARG A 384 -43.56 9.15 -4.78
C ARG A 384 -43.12 9.41 -6.24
N ASN A 385 -42.78 8.31 -6.91
CA ASN A 385 -43.65 7.83 -7.99
C ASN A 385 -43.82 6.31 -7.91
N ARG A 386 -45.09 5.91 -7.91
CA ARG A 386 -45.61 4.56 -7.73
C ARG A 386 -46.06 4.10 -9.10
N GLN A 387 -45.28 3.24 -9.76
CA GLN A 387 -45.80 2.33 -10.77
C GLN A 387 -45.49 0.92 -10.27
N GLU A 388 -46.55 0.32 -9.74
CA GLU A 388 -46.64 -1.05 -9.26
C GLU A 388 -46.40 -2.00 -10.42
N LEU A 389 -45.31 -2.78 -10.37
CA LEU A 389 -45.23 -4.05 -11.07
C LEU A 389 -46.03 -5.08 -10.25
N GLN A 390 -47.16 -5.49 -10.81
CA GLN A 390 -48.08 -6.48 -10.27
C GLN A 390 -47.36 -7.80 -9.93
N PRO A 391 -47.44 -8.32 -8.69
CA PRO A 391 -47.08 -9.69 -8.41
C PRO A 391 -48.28 -10.62 -8.68
N GLN A 392 -48.04 -11.59 -9.56
CA GLN A 392 -48.60 -12.95 -9.58
C GLN A 392 -49.89 -13.16 -8.75
N ARG A 393 -51.04 -12.96 -9.40
CA ARG A 393 -52.36 -13.38 -8.89
C ARG A 393 -53.09 -14.30 -9.89
N CYS A 394 -52.38 -15.21 -10.55
CA CYS A 394 -53.03 -16.21 -11.42
C CYS A 394 -52.96 -17.67 -10.92
N ASP A 395 -52.09 -18.06 -9.98
CA ASP A 395 -51.95 -19.49 -9.62
C ASP A 395 -52.43 -19.91 -8.22
N GLN A 396 -53.05 -19.02 -7.44
CA GLN A 396 -53.58 -19.39 -6.11
C GLN A 396 -55.10 -19.58 -6.05
N ARG A 397 -55.81 -19.52 -7.18
CA ARG A 397 -57.26 -19.86 -7.25
C ARG A 397 -57.57 -21.21 -7.89
N ALA A 398 -56.59 -21.91 -8.46
CA ALA A 398 -56.78 -23.24 -9.05
C ALA A 398 -56.58 -24.41 -8.05
N ALA A 399 -55.97 -24.18 -6.88
CA ALA A 399 -55.71 -25.23 -5.87
C ALA A 399 -56.70 -25.24 -4.69
N ARG A 400 -57.84 -24.53 -4.78
CA ARG A 400 -58.89 -24.52 -3.74
C ARG A 400 -60.29 -24.92 -4.23
N ALA A 401 -60.40 -25.46 -5.44
CA ALA A 401 -61.65 -26.00 -5.98
C ALA A 401 -61.42 -27.45 -6.46
N ALA A 402 -61.13 -28.34 -5.51
CA ALA A 402 -61.08 -29.79 -5.74
C ALA A 402 -61.75 -30.51 -4.56
N HIS A 403 -63.04 -30.23 -4.39
CA HIS A 403 -64.00 -31.06 -3.66
C HIS A 403 -65.41 -30.65 -4.10
N ASP A 404 -65.95 -31.33 -5.11
CA ASP A 404 -67.25 -32.07 -5.08
C ASP A 404 -67.65 -32.45 -6.54
N PRO A 405 -68.23 -33.64 -6.81
CA PRO A 405 -68.44 -34.16 -8.16
C PRO A 405 -69.88 -33.96 -8.64
N ALA A 406 -70.09 -33.30 -9.77
CA ALA A 406 -71.26 -33.49 -10.64
C ALA A 406 -71.06 -32.77 -11.97
N GLY A 407 -71.35 -33.46 -13.07
CA GLY A 407 -71.05 -32.99 -14.42
C GLY A 407 -71.97 -31.89 -14.95
N ALA A 408 -71.46 -31.17 -15.96
CA ALA A 408 -72.24 -30.67 -17.09
C ALA A 408 -71.28 -30.13 -18.16
N ALA A 409 -71.38 -30.67 -19.37
CA ALA A 409 -70.68 -30.18 -20.54
C ALA A 409 -71.22 -28.81 -20.96
N ARG A 410 -70.32 -27.87 -21.30
CA ARG A 410 -70.63 -26.75 -22.21
C ARG A 410 -69.47 -26.46 -23.15
N VAL A 411 -69.84 -26.42 -24.43
CA VAL A 411 -69.07 -26.06 -25.62
C VAL A 411 -68.77 -24.56 -25.60
N ALA A 412 -67.58 -24.16 -26.03
CA ALA A 412 -67.21 -22.76 -26.28
C ALA A 412 -66.56 -22.62 -27.66
N GLU A 413 -67.15 -21.76 -28.50
CA GLU A 413 -66.62 -21.29 -29.78
C GLU A 413 -65.47 -20.26 -29.58
N PRO A 414 -64.55 -20.08 -30.55
CA PRO A 414 -63.41 -19.19 -30.40
C PRO A 414 -63.70 -17.76 -30.91
N PRO A 415 -63.23 -16.70 -30.23
CA PRO A 415 -63.16 -15.38 -30.84
C PRO A 415 -61.89 -15.25 -31.69
N GLY A 416 -62.08 -14.77 -32.92
CA GLY A 416 -61.00 -14.50 -33.88
C GLY A 416 -60.09 -13.36 -33.44
N VAL A 417 -58.79 -13.55 -33.69
CA VAL A 417 -57.79 -12.47 -33.65
C VAL A 417 -56.98 -12.53 -34.94
N ALA A 418 -56.87 -11.37 -35.57
CA ALA A 418 -56.24 -11.11 -36.84
C ALA A 418 -54.72 -11.28 -36.81
N GLY A 419 -54.15 -11.49 -37.99
CA GLY A 419 -52.81 -12.01 -38.19
C GLY A 419 -51.68 -11.06 -37.81
N HIS A 420 -50.59 -11.66 -37.34
CA HIS A 420 -49.26 -11.27 -37.77
C HIS A 420 -48.43 -12.54 -37.93
N THR A 421 -48.12 -12.86 -39.18
CA THR A 421 -47.21 -13.94 -39.57
C THR A 421 -45.77 -13.47 -39.41
N ASP A 422 -44.94 -14.25 -38.73
CA ASP A 422 -43.52 -14.33 -39.05
C ASP A 422 -43.10 -15.81 -39.13
N ARG A 423 -42.56 -16.19 -40.29
CA ARG A 423 -42.20 -17.56 -40.68
C ARG A 423 -40.73 -17.58 -41.06
N ARG A 424 -39.89 -18.24 -40.27
CA ARG A 424 -38.68 -18.99 -40.69
C ARG A 424 -38.39 -20.02 -39.58
N GLY A 425 -38.16 -21.32 -39.78
CA GLY A 425 -38.10 -22.18 -40.95
C GLY A 425 -37.55 -23.53 -40.45
N ARG A 426 -38.35 -24.60 -40.52
CA ARG A 426 -37.92 -26.00 -40.34
C ARG A 426 -38.54 -26.78 -41.49
N ARG A 427 -37.72 -27.28 -42.41
CA ARG A 427 -38.13 -28.26 -43.42
C ARG A 427 -37.34 -29.54 -43.17
N ASP A 428 -38.06 -30.54 -42.67
CA ASP A 428 -37.69 -31.94 -42.80
C ASP A 428 -38.10 -32.41 -44.20
N HIS A 429 -37.21 -33.14 -44.87
CA HIS A 429 -37.58 -33.99 -46.00
C HIS A 429 -36.91 -35.36 -45.84
N ARG A 430 -37.76 -36.40 -45.79
CA ARG A 430 -37.39 -37.81 -45.92
C ARG A 430 -37.56 -38.30 -47.36
N HIS A 431 -36.64 -39.20 -47.71
CA HIS A 431 -36.72 -40.36 -48.61
C HIS A 431 -36.80 -40.21 -50.14
N GLY A 432 -35.86 -40.91 -50.78
CA GLY A 432 -35.94 -41.42 -52.15
C GLY A 432 -34.57 -41.85 -52.70
N SER A 433 -34.15 -43.10 -52.45
CA SER A 433 -33.10 -43.78 -53.24
C SER A 433 -33.65 -44.17 -54.63
N PRO A 434 -32.82 -44.34 -55.67
CA PRO A 434 -32.15 -45.64 -55.87
C PRO A 434 -30.72 -45.59 -56.48
N ALA A 435 -29.97 -46.65 -56.14
CA ALA A 435 -29.01 -47.42 -56.94
C ALA A 435 -28.01 -46.75 -57.91
N GLY A 436 -26.74 -47.16 -57.78
CA GLY A 436 -25.94 -47.59 -58.95
C GLY A 436 -24.58 -46.92 -59.16
N HIS A 437 -23.53 -47.75 -59.06
CA HIS A 437 -22.19 -47.61 -59.68
C HIS A 437 -21.11 -46.69 -59.06
N ARG A 438 -20.14 -47.36 -58.40
CA ARG A 438 -18.69 -47.07 -58.45
C ARG A 438 -18.17 -47.26 -59.89
N PRO A 439 -17.02 -46.69 -60.35
CA PRO A 439 -15.73 -46.76 -59.62
C PRO A 439 -14.62 -45.70 -59.89
N ARG A 440 -13.50 -45.85 -59.15
CA ARG A 440 -12.08 -45.49 -59.45
C ARG A 440 -11.65 -44.00 -59.37
N LEU A 441 -10.76 -43.63 -58.44
CA LEU A 441 -9.27 -43.63 -58.45
C LEU A 441 -8.65 -42.30 -58.98
N GLY A 442 -8.21 -41.46 -58.04
CA GLY A 442 -7.01 -40.58 -58.06
C GLY A 442 -6.88 -39.48 -59.12
N PRO A 443 -5.83 -38.63 -59.04
CA PRO A 443 -4.85 -38.48 -57.95
C PRO A 443 -5.30 -37.58 -56.79
#